data_AF-A0A418E328-F1
#
_entry.id   AF-A0A418E328-F1
#
_cell.length_a   1.000
_cell.length_b   1.000
_cell.length_c   1.000
_cell.angle_alpha   90.00
_cell.angle_beta   90.00
_cell.angle_gamma   90.00
#
_symmetry.space_group_name_H-M   'P 1'
#
loop_
_entity.id
_entity.type
_entity.pdbx_description
1 polymer ?
#
loop_
_entity_poly.entity_id
_entity_poly.type
_entity_poly.pdbx_seq_one_letter_code
_entity_poly.pdbx_strand_id
1 'polypeptide(L)'
;MKQLHACQDALEKKESARMEERVGRTAVEKELRAILEAKLDVSAGYYVQPIATVQSCFAQCLGTPRQGLLAPLTRGRVLCHRNISPDTLDGLSDFSHVWITFVFHANTNGKNARAHDGLLRRPSSKTSHTFRAKISPPMLKRRMGIFATRTPHRPNPIGMTLAKIEQVDMAAKSIWVSGLDLVEGTPVLDLKPYVPMLAVDVRSQMQTTKMQGKMNLLVFDNVHVKYTVEADNSLCTTLRSFSRASSRFASTLVVAEHNGEALTGGTLSAITAASKIGGDITVLVSGSNTANIAKEAAAVQGVKSVLHADAAQFDHAIAEELSSLVVTIQKGSNFSHIVAPSSNISKNFFPRVGAALDVAPFTDVLTVVDENTFQRPLYAGNAIATVTSSDSVKLLTVRPTGFEKAAVTGGSGVVSAAPAAPAANLTRFVSEETSSSERPDLTAARVVVSGGRGLKSGENFALLNTLADKLKGAVGASRAAVDAGFVPNELQIGQTGKVVAPELYIAVGISGAIQHLAGMKDSKTIVAINKDAEAPIFQVADYGLVEDLFKALPELTEKI
;
A
#
# COMPACT_ATOMS: atom_id res chain seq x y z
N MET A 1 25.42 46.05 -24.61
CA MET A 1 25.07 45.86 -26.04
C MET A 1 25.71 44.60 -26.63
N LYS A 2 27.05 44.51 -26.80
CA LYS A 2 27.70 43.30 -27.39
C LYS A 2 27.52 41.99 -26.59
N GLN A 3 27.56 42.06 -25.26
CA GLN A 3 27.32 40.87 -24.40
C GLN A 3 25.86 40.39 -24.40
N LEU A 4 24.91 41.27 -24.72
CA LEU A 4 23.48 40.97 -24.68
C LEU A 4 23.06 40.23 -25.96
N HIS A 5 23.58 40.65 -27.12
CA HIS A 5 23.45 39.90 -28.38
C HIS A 5 24.10 38.51 -28.30
N ALA A 6 25.30 38.40 -27.73
CA ALA A 6 25.97 37.10 -27.58
C ALA A 6 25.17 36.11 -26.69
N CYS A 7 24.39 36.62 -25.74
CA CYS A 7 23.55 35.81 -24.86
C CYS A 7 22.26 35.36 -25.57
N GLN A 8 21.68 36.21 -26.41
CA GLN A 8 20.52 35.87 -27.26
C GLN A 8 20.88 34.80 -28.29
N ASP A 9 22.02 34.95 -28.99
CA ASP A 9 22.50 33.97 -29.97
C ASP A 9 22.75 32.59 -29.33
N ALA A 10 23.24 32.57 -28.08
CA ALA A 10 23.45 31.34 -27.32
C ALA A 10 22.14 30.67 -26.87
N LEU A 11 21.11 31.47 -26.57
CA LEU A 11 19.78 30.98 -26.21
C LEU A 11 19.07 30.35 -27.41
N GLU A 12 19.10 31.04 -28.55
CA GLU A 12 18.50 30.55 -29.81
C GLU A 12 19.13 29.23 -30.25
N LYS A 13 20.47 29.12 -30.21
CA LYS A 13 21.17 27.84 -30.48
C LYS A 13 20.74 26.71 -29.54
N LYS A 14 20.50 27.03 -28.27
CA LYS A 14 20.08 26.03 -27.26
C LYS A 14 18.63 25.60 -27.46
N GLU A 15 17.77 26.48 -27.92
CA GLU A 15 16.39 26.16 -28.28
C GLU A 15 16.30 25.34 -29.57
N SER A 16 17.10 25.66 -30.59
CA SER A 16 17.21 24.86 -31.81
C SER A 16 17.69 23.44 -31.52
N ALA A 17 18.71 23.27 -30.67
CA ALA A 17 19.20 21.95 -30.26
C ALA A 17 18.13 21.13 -29.51
N ARG A 18 17.33 21.77 -28.64
CA ARG A 18 16.19 21.12 -27.94
C ARG A 18 15.06 20.72 -28.89
N MET A 19 14.81 21.50 -29.93
CA MET A 19 13.84 21.18 -30.99
C MET A 19 14.29 19.95 -31.78
N GLU A 20 15.56 19.90 -32.20
CA GLU A 20 16.13 18.75 -32.91
C GLU A 20 16.10 17.47 -32.06
N GLU A 21 16.42 17.56 -30.76
CA GLU A 21 16.33 16.44 -29.82
C GLU A 21 14.89 15.91 -29.68
N ARG A 22 13.90 16.81 -29.58
CA ARG A 22 12.47 16.45 -29.53
C ARG A 22 11.99 15.78 -30.81
N VAL A 23 12.41 16.29 -31.97
CA VAL A 23 12.09 15.69 -33.28
C VAL A 23 12.71 14.29 -33.39
N GLY A 24 13.97 14.13 -32.97
CA GLY A 24 14.64 12.83 -32.93
C GLY A 24 13.93 11.83 -32.02
N ARG A 25 13.54 12.24 -30.81
CA ARG A 25 12.78 11.39 -29.87
C ARG A 25 11.43 10.97 -30.44
N THR A 26 10.71 11.88 -31.09
CA THR A 26 9.40 11.61 -31.71
C THR A 26 9.53 10.63 -32.89
N ALA A 27 10.61 10.74 -33.66
CA ALA A 27 10.91 9.81 -34.76
C ALA A 27 11.20 8.39 -34.25
N VAL A 28 12.04 8.27 -33.21
CA VAL A 28 12.35 6.98 -32.56
C VAL A 28 11.10 6.35 -31.95
N GLU A 29 10.24 7.14 -31.31
CA GLU A 29 8.98 6.64 -30.73
C GLU A 29 8.01 6.12 -31.79
N LYS A 30 7.94 6.79 -32.95
CA LYS A 30 7.14 6.35 -34.10
C LYS A 30 7.68 5.05 -34.70
N GLU A 31 9.00 4.91 -34.80
CA GLU A 31 9.66 3.70 -35.27
C GLU A 31 9.46 2.52 -34.30
N LEU A 32 9.56 2.77 -32.99
CA LEU A 32 9.28 1.78 -31.95
C LEU A 32 7.83 1.29 -32.00
N ARG A 33 6.90 2.21 -32.25
CA ARG A 33 5.47 1.90 -32.39
C ARG A 33 5.17 1.06 -33.63
N ALA A 34 5.82 1.34 -34.75
CA ALA A 34 5.72 0.51 -35.96
C ALA A 34 6.31 -0.90 -35.74
N ILE A 35 7.42 -1.02 -35.01
CA ILE A 35 8.01 -2.32 -34.63
C ILE A 35 7.07 -3.09 -33.70
N LEU A 36 6.44 -2.42 -32.73
CA LEU A 36 5.46 -3.01 -31.83
C LEU A 36 4.21 -3.48 -32.58
N GLU A 37 3.67 -2.66 -33.49
CA GLU A 37 2.52 -3.00 -34.33
C GLU A 37 2.83 -4.20 -35.24
N ALA A 38 4.03 -4.28 -35.81
CA ALA A 38 4.47 -5.45 -36.58
C ALA A 38 4.65 -6.72 -35.72
N LYS A 39 5.09 -6.59 -34.47
CA LYS A 39 5.19 -7.73 -33.52
C LYS A 39 3.82 -8.17 -32.98
N LEU A 40 2.83 -7.28 -33.01
CA LEU A 40 1.45 -7.51 -32.58
C LEU A 40 0.53 -7.96 -33.73
N ASP A 41 1.02 -8.06 -34.97
CA ASP A 41 0.24 -8.62 -36.08
C ASP A 41 0.04 -10.12 -35.91
N VAL A 42 -1.15 -10.48 -35.39
CA VAL A 42 -1.56 -11.85 -35.09
C VAL A 42 -2.19 -12.57 -36.29
N SER A 43 -2.26 -11.92 -37.46
CA SER A 43 -3.02 -12.43 -38.63
C SER A 43 -2.53 -13.78 -39.16
N ALA A 44 -1.25 -14.13 -38.91
CA ALA A 44 -0.65 -15.41 -39.28
C ALA A 44 -0.74 -16.50 -38.17
N GLY A 45 -1.27 -16.16 -36.99
CA GLY A 45 -1.26 -16.99 -35.79
C GLY A 45 0.10 -17.03 -35.07
N TYR A 46 0.09 -17.35 -33.77
CA TYR A 46 1.30 -17.55 -32.98
C TYR A 46 1.62 -19.05 -32.86
N TYR A 47 2.88 -19.38 -33.07
CA TYR A 47 3.39 -20.74 -32.90
C TYR A 47 4.16 -20.86 -31.59
N VAL A 48 3.83 -21.87 -30.78
CA VAL A 48 4.49 -22.14 -29.50
C VAL A 48 5.14 -23.52 -29.57
N GLN A 49 6.46 -23.57 -29.46
CA GLN A 49 7.18 -24.84 -29.38
C GLN A 49 7.20 -25.36 -27.95
N PRO A 50 7.00 -26.66 -27.72
CA PRO A 50 7.27 -27.26 -26.43
C PRO A 50 8.73 -27.07 -26.02
N ILE A 51 8.95 -26.80 -24.74
CA ILE A 51 10.28 -26.64 -24.14
C ILE A 51 10.77 -27.92 -23.46
N ALA A 52 9.87 -28.84 -23.15
CA ALA A 52 10.17 -30.08 -22.45
C ALA A 52 9.15 -31.18 -22.78
N THR A 53 9.48 -32.41 -22.39
CA THR A 53 8.61 -33.57 -22.49
C THR A 53 8.53 -34.29 -21.15
N VAL A 54 7.33 -34.72 -20.77
CA VAL A 54 7.10 -35.47 -19.53
C VAL A 54 7.46 -36.93 -19.71
N GLN A 55 8.19 -37.47 -18.73
CA GLN A 55 8.31 -38.89 -18.45
C GLN A 55 7.51 -39.20 -17.19
N SER A 56 6.57 -40.13 -17.28
CA SER A 56 5.53 -40.37 -16.29
C SER A 56 5.36 -41.86 -16.03
N CYS A 57 4.93 -42.21 -14.82
CA CYS A 57 4.46 -43.55 -14.51
C CYS A 57 3.15 -43.93 -15.25
N PHE A 58 2.51 -43.00 -15.95
CA PHE A 58 1.27 -43.22 -16.68
C PHE A 58 1.49 -43.37 -18.20
N ALA A 59 1.53 -44.60 -18.69
CA ALA A 59 1.69 -44.88 -20.13
C ALA A 59 0.44 -44.54 -20.96
N GLN A 60 -0.75 -44.45 -20.35
CA GLN A 60 -2.02 -44.22 -21.03
C GLN A 60 -2.96 -43.33 -20.21
N CYS A 61 -3.90 -42.65 -20.87
CA CYS A 61 -4.86 -41.76 -20.22
C CYS A 61 -5.75 -42.48 -19.19
N LEU A 62 -6.06 -43.77 -19.41
CA LEU A 62 -6.86 -44.57 -18.48
C LEU A 62 -6.03 -44.95 -17.25
N GLY A 63 -6.43 -44.45 -16.08
CA GLY A 63 -5.70 -44.64 -14.81
C GLY A 63 -4.80 -43.47 -14.42
N THR A 64 -4.65 -42.46 -15.29
CA THR A 64 -4.02 -41.18 -14.92
C THR A 64 -4.99 -40.39 -14.04
N PRO A 65 -4.56 -39.84 -12.88
CA PRO A 65 -5.41 -39.02 -12.04
C PRO A 65 -5.87 -37.76 -12.80
N ARG A 66 -7.04 -37.23 -12.44
CA ARG A 66 -7.55 -35.98 -13.06
C ARG A 66 -7.03 -34.71 -12.37
N GLN A 67 -6.43 -34.88 -11.20
CA GLN A 67 -5.86 -33.82 -10.36
C GLN A 67 -4.63 -34.39 -9.63
N GLY A 68 -3.45 -33.83 -9.93
CA GLY A 68 -2.19 -34.23 -9.32
C GLY A 68 -2.18 -34.19 -7.79
N LEU A 69 -2.82 -33.19 -7.19
CA LEU A 69 -2.93 -33.03 -5.73
C LEU A 69 -3.66 -34.18 -5.03
N LEU A 70 -4.54 -34.91 -5.73
CA LEU A 70 -5.26 -36.06 -5.17
C LEU A 70 -4.45 -37.37 -5.27
N ALA A 71 -3.28 -37.32 -5.91
CA ALA A 71 -2.38 -38.44 -6.07
C ALA A 71 -0.93 -38.00 -5.79
N PRO A 72 -0.61 -37.48 -4.59
CA PRO A 72 0.69 -36.84 -4.30
C PRO A 72 1.89 -37.79 -4.42
N LEU A 73 1.65 -39.10 -4.40
CA LEU A 73 2.68 -40.12 -4.54
C LEU A 73 3.08 -40.40 -5.99
N THR A 74 2.35 -39.88 -6.98
CA THR A 74 2.73 -40.07 -8.39
C THR A 74 4.03 -39.33 -8.66
N ARG A 75 4.95 -39.99 -9.36
CA ARG A 75 6.27 -39.44 -9.68
C ARG A 75 6.43 -39.32 -11.18
N GLY A 76 7.17 -38.31 -11.60
CA GLY A 76 7.56 -38.15 -12.98
C GLY A 76 8.74 -37.20 -13.11
N ARG A 77 9.18 -37.04 -14.35
CA ARG A 77 10.29 -36.18 -14.71
C ARG A 77 9.90 -35.30 -15.89
N VAL A 78 10.13 -34.01 -15.77
CA VAL A 78 10.05 -33.07 -16.90
C VAL A 78 11.44 -32.98 -17.49
N LEU A 79 11.62 -33.38 -18.75
CA LEU A 79 12.90 -33.37 -19.45
C LEU A 79 12.91 -32.27 -20.50
N CYS A 80 13.70 -31.23 -20.29
CA CYS A 80 13.84 -30.10 -21.20
C CYS A 80 14.50 -30.52 -22.52
N HIS A 81 14.08 -29.89 -23.61
CA HIS A 81 14.63 -30.14 -24.94
C HIS A 81 16.07 -29.62 -25.05
N ARG A 82 16.81 -30.14 -26.02
CA ARG A 82 18.26 -29.88 -26.15
C ARG A 82 18.59 -28.39 -26.33
N ASN A 83 17.71 -27.64 -26.96
CA ASN A 83 17.82 -26.20 -27.24
C ASN A 83 17.58 -25.30 -26.01
N ILE A 84 17.10 -25.85 -24.88
CA ILE A 84 16.95 -25.11 -23.63
C ILE A 84 18.29 -25.12 -22.88
N SER A 85 18.75 -23.95 -22.42
CA SER A 85 19.97 -23.85 -21.62
C SER A 85 19.74 -24.50 -20.24
N PRO A 86 20.69 -25.29 -19.71
CA PRO A 86 20.68 -25.72 -18.31
C PRO A 86 20.36 -24.58 -17.35
N ASP A 87 20.99 -23.42 -17.55
CA ASP A 87 20.87 -22.24 -16.68
C ASP A 87 19.43 -21.71 -16.54
N THR A 88 18.53 -22.05 -17.48
CA THR A 88 17.10 -21.72 -17.36
C THR A 88 16.42 -22.37 -16.15
N LEU A 89 17.02 -23.42 -15.58
CA LEU A 89 16.52 -24.13 -14.40
C LEU A 89 17.13 -23.62 -13.08
N ASP A 90 18.06 -22.66 -13.13
CA ASP A 90 18.75 -22.14 -11.94
C ASP A 90 17.75 -21.45 -10.98
N GLY A 91 17.95 -21.66 -9.67
CA GLY A 91 17.04 -21.20 -8.62
C GLY A 91 15.68 -21.90 -8.56
N LEU A 92 15.35 -22.80 -9.50
CA LEU A 92 14.06 -23.50 -9.48
C LEU A 92 13.94 -24.46 -8.28
N SER A 93 15.05 -25.01 -7.79
CA SER A 93 15.11 -25.85 -6.59
C SER A 93 14.70 -25.15 -5.30
N ASP A 94 14.72 -23.81 -5.29
CA ASP A 94 14.38 -23.01 -4.10
C ASP A 94 12.86 -22.96 -3.88
N PHE A 95 12.07 -23.42 -4.85
CA PHE A 95 10.61 -23.46 -4.78
C PHE A 95 10.11 -24.85 -4.40
N SER A 96 9.06 -24.88 -3.57
CA SER A 96 8.42 -26.13 -3.18
C SER A 96 7.68 -26.82 -4.33
N HIS A 97 7.13 -26.05 -5.28
CA HIS A 97 6.31 -26.55 -6.37
C HIS A 97 6.55 -25.76 -7.65
N VAL A 98 6.18 -26.37 -8.77
CA VAL A 98 6.23 -25.79 -10.11
C VAL A 98 4.87 -25.95 -10.80
N TRP A 99 4.40 -24.87 -11.41
CA TRP A 99 3.33 -24.89 -12.39
C TRP A 99 3.87 -25.39 -13.72
N ILE A 100 3.29 -26.46 -14.23
CA ILE A 100 3.62 -27.05 -15.52
C ILE A 100 2.46 -26.75 -16.48
N THR A 101 2.73 -25.95 -17.51
CA THR A 101 1.78 -25.70 -18.61
C THR A 101 2.05 -26.69 -19.73
N PHE A 102 1.03 -27.43 -20.17
CA PHE A 102 1.22 -28.58 -21.07
C PHE A 102 0.14 -28.69 -22.14
N VAL A 103 0.38 -29.54 -23.14
CA VAL A 103 -0.58 -29.84 -24.22
C VAL A 103 -1.20 -31.23 -24.00
N PHE A 104 -2.52 -31.35 -24.11
CA PHE A 104 -3.24 -32.63 -24.10
C PHE A 104 -3.01 -33.43 -25.41
N HIS A 105 -1.79 -33.89 -25.68
CA HIS A 105 -1.38 -34.56 -26.92
C HIS A 105 -2.09 -35.90 -27.18
N ALA A 106 -2.40 -36.65 -26.14
CA ALA A 106 -3.10 -37.94 -26.24
C ALA A 106 -4.64 -37.81 -26.29
N ASN A 107 -5.16 -36.58 -26.33
CA ASN A 107 -6.60 -36.36 -26.33
C ASN A 107 -7.22 -36.60 -27.71
N THR A 108 -8.18 -37.51 -27.77
CA THR A 108 -8.95 -37.88 -28.96
C THR A 108 -10.12 -36.92 -29.14
N ASN A 109 -9.84 -35.69 -29.58
CA ASN A 109 -10.91 -34.97 -30.28
C ASN A 109 -11.30 -35.89 -31.47
N GLY A 110 -12.56 -36.36 -31.48
CA GLY A 110 -13.00 -37.55 -32.23
C GLY A 110 -12.57 -37.57 -33.71
N LYS A 111 -12.60 -38.75 -34.35
CA LYS A 111 -12.02 -39.18 -35.66
C LYS A 111 -11.69 -38.13 -36.76
N ASN A 112 -12.24 -36.92 -36.75
CA ASN A 112 -11.98 -35.81 -37.68
C ASN A 112 -11.45 -34.50 -37.04
N ALA A 113 -11.21 -34.42 -35.74
CA ALA A 113 -10.93 -33.16 -35.07
C ALA A 113 -9.43 -32.87 -34.95
N ARG A 114 -8.94 -32.09 -35.93
CA ARG A 114 -7.56 -31.57 -36.03
C ARG A 114 -7.28 -30.41 -35.06
N ALA A 115 -7.72 -30.50 -33.81
CA ALA A 115 -7.47 -29.43 -32.83
C ALA A 115 -5.98 -29.30 -32.46
N HIS A 116 -5.18 -30.34 -32.73
CA HIS A 116 -3.74 -30.38 -32.46
C HIS A 116 -2.89 -29.76 -33.58
N ASP A 117 -3.42 -29.67 -34.80
CA ASP A 117 -2.63 -29.25 -35.98
C ASP A 117 -2.26 -27.76 -35.94
N GLY A 118 -3.05 -26.90 -35.29
CA GLY A 118 -2.80 -25.45 -35.26
C GLY A 118 -1.79 -24.97 -34.21
N LEU A 119 -1.51 -25.78 -33.18
CA LEU A 119 -0.51 -25.48 -32.13
C LEU A 119 0.86 -26.10 -32.44
N LEU A 120 0.90 -27.20 -33.20
CA LEU A 120 2.13 -27.93 -33.52
C LEU A 120 2.58 -27.77 -34.98
N ARG A 121 1.73 -27.26 -35.89
CA ARG A 121 2.03 -26.98 -37.30
C ARG A 121 1.30 -25.72 -37.82
N ARG A 122 1.73 -25.20 -38.98
CA ARG A 122 1.11 -24.04 -39.64
C ARG A 122 -0.31 -24.40 -40.12
N PRO A 123 -1.37 -23.62 -39.81
CA PRO A 123 -2.73 -23.91 -40.25
C PRO A 123 -2.84 -23.89 -41.77
N SER A 124 -3.51 -24.88 -42.38
CA SER A 124 -4.03 -24.72 -43.74
C SER A 124 -5.32 -23.88 -43.67
N SER A 125 -5.46 -22.92 -44.59
CA SER A 125 -6.42 -21.80 -44.56
C SER A 125 -7.92 -22.16 -44.61
N LYS A 126 -8.32 -23.43 -44.42
CA LYS A 126 -9.69 -23.91 -44.64
C LYS A 126 -10.27 -24.79 -43.52
N THR A 127 -9.74 -24.74 -42.29
CA THR A 127 -10.30 -25.54 -41.19
C THR A 127 -11.10 -24.69 -40.20
N SER A 128 -12.42 -24.83 -40.24
CA SER A 128 -13.34 -24.33 -39.21
C SER A 128 -13.38 -25.36 -38.07
N HIS A 129 -12.77 -25.01 -36.94
CA HIS A 129 -12.76 -25.85 -35.74
C HIS A 129 -14.09 -25.70 -34.99
N THR A 130 -15.04 -26.60 -35.24
CA THR A 130 -16.28 -26.69 -34.44
C THR A 130 -16.04 -27.57 -33.20
N PHE A 131 -16.30 -27.03 -32.01
CA PHE A 131 -16.19 -27.77 -30.74
C PHE A 131 -17.54 -27.82 -30.01
N ARG A 132 -17.76 -28.86 -29.19
CA ARG A 132 -18.99 -28.98 -28.39
C ARG A 132 -18.89 -28.12 -27.13
N ALA A 133 -19.66 -27.04 -27.04
CA ALA A 133 -19.60 -26.10 -25.91
C ALA A 133 -20.05 -26.65 -24.55
N LYS A 134 -20.81 -27.76 -24.52
CA LYS A 134 -21.31 -28.40 -23.29
C LYS A 134 -21.04 -29.90 -23.28
N ILE A 135 -20.66 -30.43 -22.12
CA ILE A 135 -20.49 -31.88 -21.88
C ILE A 135 -21.31 -32.34 -20.67
N SER A 136 -21.49 -33.65 -20.52
CA SER A 136 -22.09 -34.27 -19.33
C SER A 136 -20.99 -34.92 -18.49
N PRO A 137 -20.53 -34.29 -17.38
CA PRO A 137 -19.56 -34.91 -16.49
C PRO A 137 -20.15 -36.19 -15.86
N PRO A 138 -19.38 -37.28 -15.67
CA PRO A 138 -19.90 -38.56 -15.17
C PRO A 138 -20.66 -38.46 -13.83
N MET A 139 -20.29 -37.51 -12.95
CA MET A 139 -20.89 -37.33 -11.63
C MET A 139 -21.96 -36.22 -11.57
N LEU A 140 -22.09 -35.39 -12.62
CA LEU A 140 -23.13 -34.36 -12.67
C LEU A 140 -24.24 -34.81 -13.62
N LYS A 141 -25.45 -35.01 -13.09
CA LYS A 141 -26.67 -35.31 -13.88
C LYS A 141 -27.19 -34.12 -14.70
N ARG A 142 -26.31 -33.18 -15.08
CA ARG A 142 -26.63 -32.01 -15.91
C ARG A 142 -25.48 -31.68 -16.86
N ARG A 143 -25.80 -31.12 -18.03
CA ARG A 143 -24.79 -30.64 -18.98
C ARG A 143 -24.16 -29.35 -18.46
N MET A 144 -22.84 -29.29 -18.45
CA MET A 144 -22.04 -28.14 -18.02
C MET A 144 -21.26 -27.57 -19.21
N GLY A 145 -21.02 -26.26 -19.20
CA GLY A 145 -20.08 -25.65 -20.14
C GLY A 145 -18.69 -26.24 -19.97
N ILE A 146 -17.96 -26.48 -21.06
CA ILE A 146 -16.66 -27.16 -21.02
C ILE A 146 -15.64 -26.48 -20.09
N PHE A 147 -15.66 -25.14 -19.99
CA PHE A 147 -14.80 -24.36 -19.09
C PHE A 147 -15.14 -24.57 -17.60
N ALA A 148 -16.36 -24.98 -17.28
CA ALA A 148 -16.78 -25.32 -15.92
C ALA A 148 -16.52 -26.79 -15.55
N THR A 149 -15.73 -27.50 -16.35
CA THR A 149 -15.36 -28.91 -16.12
C THR A 149 -13.85 -29.08 -16.24
N ARG A 150 -13.31 -30.24 -15.84
CA ARG A 150 -11.90 -30.63 -16.04
C ARG A 150 -11.68 -31.51 -17.28
N THR A 151 -12.60 -31.45 -18.25
CA THR A 151 -12.48 -32.25 -19.47
C THR A 151 -11.23 -31.87 -20.28
N PRO A 152 -10.54 -32.84 -20.90
CA PRO A 152 -9.50 -32.54 -21.88
C PRO A 152 -10.09 -32.00 -23.21
N HIS A 153 -11.40 -32.19 -23.45
CA HIS A 153 -12.09 -31.68 -24.65
C HIS A 153 -12.33 -30.17 -24.59
N ARG A 154 -11.38 -29.39 -25.13
CA ARG A 154 -11.38 -27.91 -25.10
C ARG A 154 -11.03 -27.28 -26.45
N PRO A 155 -11.34 -25.99 -26.66
CA PRO A 155 -11.00 -25.28 -27.90
C PRO A 155 -9.48 -25.23 -28.10
N ASN A 156 -8.75 -24.92 -27.02
CA ASN A 156 -7.30 -25.04 -26.95
C ASN A 156 -6.94 -26.21 -26.02
N PRO A 157 -6.16 -27.21 -26.48
CA PRO A 157 -5.76 -28.37 -25.69
C PRO A 157 -4.64 -28.04 -24.70
N ILE A 158 -4.68 -26.87 -24.05
CA ILE A 158 -3.68 -26.44 -23.07
C ILE A 158 -4.21 -26.74 -21.67
N GLY A 159 -3.37 -27.36 -20.85
CA GLY A 159 -3.62 -27.66 -19.45
C GLY A 159 -2.55 -27.03 -18.56
N MET A 160 -2.86 -26.99 -17.27
CA MET A 160 -1.91 -26.58 -16.23
C MET A 160 -2.06 -27.52 -15.03
N THR A 161 -0.93 -27.92 -14.45
CA THR A 161 -0.86 -28.73 -13.24
C THR A 161 0.17 -28.17 -12.28
N LEU A 162 -0.04 -28.38 -10.98
CA LEU A 162 0.90 -28.02 -9.92
C LEU A 162 1.56 -29.30 -9.45
N ALA A 163 2.87 -29.39 -9.58
CA ALA A 163 3.64 -30.55 -9.12
C ALA A 163 4.69 -30.09 -8.10
N LYS A 164 4.93 -30.91 -7.09
CA LYS A 164 5.97 -30.64 -6.10
C LYS A 164 7.34 -30.92 -6.72
N ILE A 165 8.29 -30.01 -6.51
CA ILE A 165 9.67 -30.20 -6.95
C ILE A 165 10.36 -31.12 -5.95
N GLU A 166 10.97 -32.18 -6.45
CA GLU A 166 11.72 -33.14 -5.64
C GLU A 166 13.22 -32.98 -5.87
N GLN A 167 13.60 -32.72 -7.13
CA GLN A 167 14.98 -32.48 -7.50
C GLN A 167 15.03 -31.73 -8.84
N VAL A 168 15.97 -30.79 -8.95
CA VAL A 168 16.34 -30.16 -10.23
C VAL A 168 17.73 -30.66 -10.61
N ASP A 169 17.86 -31.20 -11.82
CA ASP A 169 19.12 -31.64 -12.38
C ASP A 169 19.45 -30.77 -13.59
N MET A 170 20.31 -29.77 -13.36
CA MET A 170 20.76 -28.82 -14.36
C MET A 170 21.50 -29.51 -15.52
N ALA A 171 22.37 -30.48 -15.19
CA ALA A 171 23.20 -31.17 -16.17
C ALA A 171 22.36 -32.04 -17.11
N ALA A 172 21.38 -32.77 -16.55
CA ALA A 172 20.43 -33.56 -17.33
C ALA A 172 19.27 -32.72 -17.91
N LYS A 173 19.21 -31.41 -17.60
CA LYS A 173 18.12 -30.50 -17.96
C LYS A 173 16.75 -31.04 -17.57
N SER A 174 16.63 -31.57 -16.35
CA SER A 174 15.44 -32.29 -15.92
C SER A 174 14.98 -31.91 -14.52
N ILE A 175 13.68 -32.00 -14.30
CA ILE A 175 13.04 -31.72 -13.01
C ILE A 175 12.27 -32.97 -12.60
N TRP A 176 12.64 -33.54 -11.46
CA TRP A 176 11.91 -34.62 -10.83
C TRP A 176 10.79 -34.02 -9.98
N VAL A 177 9.58 -34.53 -10.19
CA VAL A 177 8.38 -33.99 -9.56
C VAL A 177 7.48 -35.07 -8.96
N SER A 178 6.70 -34.69 -7.95
CA SER A 178 5.64 -35.52 -7.38
C SER A 178 4.26 -34.86 -7.47
N GLY A 179 3.20 -35.67 -7.40
CA GLY A 179 1.83 -35.22 -7.66
C GLY A 179 1.59 -34.89 -9.14
N LEU A 180 2.28 -35.56 -10.05
CA LEU A 180 2.12 -35.37 -11.49
C LEU A 180 0.89 -36.13 -12.02
N ASP A 181 0.06 -35.48 -12.83
CA ASP A 181 -1.16 -36.04 -13.44
C ASP A 181 -1.12 -36.07 -14.97
N LEU A 182 0.08 -36.23 -15.53
CA LEU A 182 0.36 -36.19 -16.96
C LEU A 182 0.77 -37.58 -17.46
N VAL A 183 0.40 -37.92 -18.70
CA VAL A 183 0.81 -39.18 -19.34
C VAL A 183 2.22 -39.06 -19.94
N GLU A 184 2.84 -40.21 -20.19
CA GLU A 184 4.14 -40.30 -20.87
C GLU A 184 4.12 -39.52 -22.19
N GLY A 185 5.21 -38.80 -22.45
CA GLY A 185 5.39 -38.02 -23.67
C GLY A 185 4.63 -36.70 -23.73
N THR A 186 3.98 -36.26 -22.64
CA THR A 186 3.23 -34.99 -22.63
C THR A 186 4.15 -33.80 -22.95
N PRO A 187 3.86 -33.00 -23.99
CA PRO A 187 4.63 -31.79 -24.30
C PRO A 187 4.36 -30.68 -23.27
N VAL A 188 5.42 -30.05 -22.78
CA VAL A 188 5.37 -28.92 -21.84
C VAL A 188 5.69 -27.64 -22.59
N LEU A 189 4.84 -26.62 -22.43
CA LEU A 189 4.97 -25.31 -23.05
C LEU A 189 5.76 -24.33 -22.17
N ASP A 190 5.55 -24.39 -20.86
CA ASP A 190 6.16 -23.45 -19.91
C ASP A 190 6.21 -24.03 -18.49
N LEU A 191 7.13 -23.49 -17.69
CA LEU A 191 7.32 -23.78 -16.27
C LEU A 191 7.30 -22.46 -15.49
N LYS A 192 6.59 -22.44 -14.36
CA LYS A 192 6.57 -21.27 -13.47
C LYS A 192 6.70 -21.69 -12.01
N PRO A 193 7.54 -21.03 -11.20
CA PRO A 193 7.62 -21.34 -9.78
C PRO A 193 6.29 -21.07 -9.08
N TYR A 194 5.95 -21.91 -8.11
CA TYR A 194 4.80 -21.67 -7.24
C TYR A 194 5.18 -20.71 -6.11
N VAL A 195 4.53 -19.54 -6.08
CA VAL A 195 4.72 -18.52 -5.03
C VAL A 195 3.47 -18.46 -4.16
N PRO A 196 3.48 -19.06 -2.95
CA PRO A 196 2.28 -19.13 -2.11
C PRO A 196 1.84 -17.76 -1.57
N MET A 197 2.73 -16.76 -1.45
CA MET A 197 2.47 -15.51 -0.72
C MET A 197 2.00 -14.31 -1.54
N LEU A 198 1.76 -14.46 -2.84
CA LEU A 198 1.16 -13.38 -3.66
C LEU A 198 -0.37 -13.47 -3.78
N ALA A 199 -1.01 -14.50 -3.18
CA ALA A 199 -2.46 -14.74 -3.34
C ALA A 199 -3.17 -15.28 -2.09
N VAL A 200 -2.82 -14.83 -0.87
CA VAL A 200 -3.56 -15.18 0.35
C VAL A 200 -4.24 -13.96 0.95
N ASP A 201 -5.55 -13.90 0.74
CA ASP A 201 -6.52 -13.22 1.60
C ASP A 201 -6.39 -13.83 3.01
N VAL A 202 -5.83 -13.06 3.95
CA VAL A 202 -5.50 -13.47 5.34
C VAL A 202 -6.77 -13.84 6.16
N ARG A 203 -7.97 -13.77 5.58
CA ARG A 203 -9.24 -13.97 6.27
C ARG A 203 -9.56 -15.40 6.69
N SER A 204 -8.98 -16.44 6.08
CA SER A 204 -9.51 -17.81 6.25
C SER A 204 -8.81 -18.73 7.25
N GLN A 205 -7.66 -18.34 7.84
CA GLN A 205 -6.91 -19.26 8.74
C GLN A 205 -6.98 -18.96 10.24
N MET A 206 -7.61 -17.87 10.69
CA MET A 206 -7.76 -17.60 12.13
C MET A 206 -8.99 -18.27 12.79
N GLN A 207 -9.85 -18.97 12.05
CA GLN A 207 -11.07 -19.55 12.62
C GLN A 207 -10.98 -21.00 13.12
N THR A 208 -9.83 -21.69 13.01
CA THR A 208 -9.75 -23.08 13.49
C THR A 208 -8.43 -23.42 14.16
N THR A 209 -8.17 -22.88 15.34
CA THR A 209 -7.45 -23.61 16.41
C THR A 209 -7.71 -22.99 17.80
N LYS A 210 -8.91 -23.24 18.34
CA LYS A 210 -9.10 -23.33 19.79
C LYS A 210 -9.08 -24.82 20.16
N MET A 211 -7.92 -25.34 20.50
CA MET A 211 -7.82 -26.48 21.42
C MET A 211 -6.54 -26.39 22.24
N GLN A 212 -6.72 -26.65 23.52
CA GLN A 212 -5.78 -26.49 24.63
C GLN A 212 -4.51 -27.32 24.47
N GLY A 213 -3.38 -26.76 24.86
CA GLY A 213 -2.13 -27.48 25.10
C GLY A 213 -0.94 -26.53 25.15
N LYS A 214 -0.28 -26.40 26.30
CA LYS A 214 1.02 -25.73 26.45
C LYS A 214 2.00 -26.25 25.39
N MET A 215 2.63 -25.38 24.59
CA MET A 215 4.09 -25.38 24.36
C MET A 215 4.53 -24.39 23.25
N ASN A 216 5.66 -23.74 23.57
CA ASN A 216 6.77 -23.34 22.71
C ASN A 216 6.58 -22.23 21.66
N LEU A 217 7.21 -21.10 22.01
CA LEU A 217 7.95 -20.18 21.14
C LEU A 217 8.46 -20.89 19.86
N LEU A 218 7.91 -20.53 18.70
CA LEU A 218 8.50 -20.88 17.41
C LEU A 218 9.69 -19.94 17.17
N VAL A 219 10.86 -20.39 17.65
CA VAL A 219 12.16 -19.94 17.17
C VAL A 219 12.36 -20.54 15.78
N PHE A 220 12.56 -19.69 14.78
CA PHE A 220 13.09 -20.13 13.50
C PHE A 220 14.62 -20.19 13.63
N ASP A 221 15.14 -21.38 13.94
CA ASP A 221 16.56 -21.68 13.81
C ASP A 221 16.84 -22.34 12.45
N ASN A 222 17.93 -21.86 11.85
CA ASN A 222 18.57 -22.26 10.59
C ASN A 222 18.03 -21.61 9.30
N VAL A 223 18.39 -20.34 9.06
CA VAL A 223 19.47 -19.95 8.12
C VAL A 223 19.95 -18.53 8.49
N HIS A 224 21.11 -18.45 9.15
CA HIS A 224 21.96 -17.26 9.10
C HIS A 224 22.88 -17.39 7.88
N VAL A 225 22.64 -16.61 6.83
CA VAL A 225 23.68 -16.24 5.85
C VAL A 225 23.53 -14.75 5.56
N LYS A 226 24.27 -13.93 6.33
CA LYS A 226 24.73 -12.62 5.88
C LYS A 226 26.08 -12.86 5.21
N TYR A 227 26.21 -12.50 3.94
CA TYR A 227 27.53 -12.31 3.34
C TYR A 227 28.15 -11.04 3.94
N THR A 228 29.16 -11.22 4.78
CA THR A 228 30.14 -10.19 5.10
C THR A 228 31.34 -10.42 4.17
N VAL A 229 31.67 -9.46 3.32
CA VAL A 229 32.99 -9.41 2.71
C VAL A 229 33.86 -8.57 3.64
N GLU A 230 34.53 -9.22 4.58
CA GLU A 230 35.71 -8.66 5.24
C GLU A 230 36.93 -9.10 4.41
N ALA A 231 37.59 -8.11 3.81
CA ALA A 231 38.89 -8.29 3.19
C ALA A 231 39.92 -8.57 4.29
N ASP A 232 40.56 -9.73 4.20
CA ASP A 232 41.68 -10.10 5.05
C ASP A 232 42.88 -9.20 4.70
N ASN A 233 43.24 -8.30 5.63
CA ASN A 233 44.42 -7.46 5.52
C ASN A 233 45.60 -8.19 6.18
N SER A 234 46.31 -8.99 5.40
CA SER A 234 47.73 -9.20 5.64
C SER A 234 48.50 -9.30 4.31
N LEU A 235 49.48 -8.40 4.17
CA LEU A 235 50.48 -8.29 3.10
C LEU A 235 50.00 -7.72 1.75
N CYS A 236 49.83 -6.40 1.66
CA CYS A 236 50.59 -5.62 0.66
C CYS A 236 50.53 -4.12 0.92
N THR A 237 51.71 -3.51 0.90
CA THR A 237 52.02 -2.09 1.05
C THR A 237 51.46 -1.24 -0.09
N THR A 238 51.20 0.05 0.20
CA THR A 238 51.14 1.21 -0.72
C THR A 238 49.87 1.42 -1.56
N LEU A 239 48.94 2.27 -1.09
CA LEU A 239 48.79 3.69 -1.46
C LEU A 239 47.43 4.22 -0.99
N ARG A 240 47.48 5.37 -0.31
CA ARG A 240 46.33 6.10 0.25
C ARG A 240 45.44 6.68 -0.84
N SER A 241 44.13 6.59 -0.64
CA SER A 241 43.20 7.67 -0.98
C SER A 241 42.10 7.71 0.09
N PHE A 242 42.17 8.71 0.96
CA PHE A 242 41.14 9.01 1.95
C PHE A 242 39.92 9.62 1.23
N SER A 243 38.86 8.86 1.01
CA SER A 243 37.53 9.45 0.87
C SER A 243 36.94 9.63 2.27
N ARG A 244 36.84 10.89 2.73
CA ARG A 244 36.05 11.24 3.90
C ARG A 244 34.58 10.93 3.59
N ALA A 245 34.07 9.81 4.07
CA ALA A 245 32.64 9.64 4.26
C ALA A 245 32.21 10.56 5.40
N SER A 246 31.81 11.79 5.08
CA SER A 246 31.03 12.61 6.01
C SER A 246 29.69 11.92 6.22
N SER A 247 29.50 11.27 7.36
CA SER A 247 28.16 10.91 7.82
C SER A 247 27.35 12.20 7.95
N ARG A 248 26.39 12.46 7.05
CA ARG A 248 25.41 13.52 7.29
C ARG A 248 24.62 13.10 8.54
N PHE A 249 24.67 13.92 9.58
CA PHE A 249 23.76 13.78 10.70
C PHE A 249 22.31 13.89 10.20
N ALA A 250 21.39 13.16 10.83
CA ALA A 250 19.97 13.28 10.56
C ALA A 250 19.54 14.76 10.65
N SER A 251 18.71 15.18 9.72
CA SER A 251 18.10 16.50 9.66
C SER A 251 16.71 16.39 9.07
N THR A 252 15.75 16.99 9.76
CA THR A 252 14.31 16.79 9.52
C THR A 252 13.63 18.10 9.17
N LEU A 253 12.87 18.10 8.08
CA LEU A 253 11.93 19.17 7.75
C LEU A 253 10.53 18.78 8.20
N VAL A 254 9.95 19.49 9.15
CA VAL A 254 8.53 19.34 9.52
C VAL A 254 7.70 20.36 8.74
N VAL A 255 6.75 19.90 7.94
CA VAL A 255 5.78 20.78 7.25
C VAL A 255 4.62 21.05 8.21
N ALA A 256 4.51 22.29 8.69
CA ALA A 256 3.52 22.67 9.68
C ALA A 256 2.14 22.90 9.06
N GLU A 257 1.12 22.47 9.79
CA GLU A 257 -0.27 22.87 9.60
C GLU A 257 -0.70 23.82 10.72
N HIS A 258 -1.48 24.84 10.36
CA HIS A 258 -2.02 25.84 11.28
C HIS A 258 -3.45 26.23 10.87
N ASN A 259 -4.20 26.82 11.80
CA ASN A 259 -5.57 27.31 11.55
C ASN A 259 -5.63 28.81 11.20
N GLY A 260 -4.47 29.46 11.03
CA GLY A 260 -4.37 30.91 10.76
C GLY A 260 -4.14 31.74 12.03
N GLU A 261 -4.33 31.14 13.21
CA GLU A 261 -4.07 31.76 14.51
C GLU A 261 -2.91 31.08 15.24
N ALA A 262 -2.88 29.74 15.24
CA ALA A 262 -1.92 28.93 15.95
C ALA A 262 -1.56 27.63 15.20
N LEU A 263 -0.46 26.99 15.61
CA LEU A 263 -0.10 25.66 15.15
C LEU A 263 -1.15 24.62 15.56
N THR A 264 -1.44 23.67 14.66
CA THR A 264 -2.30 22.55 15.03
C THR A 264 -1.61 21.60 16.00
N GLY A 265 -2.39 20.93 16.86
CA GLY A 265 -1.87 19.86 17.72
C GLY A 265 -1.23 18.70 16.94
N GLY A 266 -1.66 18.48 15.68
CA GLY A 266 -1.01 17.54 14.76
C GLY A 266 0.44 17.93 14.48
N THR A 267 0.71 19.20 14.18
CA THR A 267 2.07 19.71 13.98
C THR A 267 2.94 19.49 15.20
N LEU A 268 2.42 19.75 16.41
CA LEU A 268 3.16 19.51 17.66
C LEU A 268 3.52 18.02 17.85
N SER A 269 2.61 17.13 17.46
CA SER A 269 2.85 15.68 17.51
C SER A 269 3.90 15.26 16.46
N ALA A 270 3.91 15.91 15.30
CA ALA A 270 4.90 15.69 14.25
C ALA A 270 6.31 16.17 14.64
N ILE A 271 6.43 17.25 15.40
CA ILE A 271 7.69 17.71 15.98
C ILE A 271 8.22 16.68 16.98
N THR A 272 7.35 16.12 17.84
CA THR A 272 7.73 15.03 18.74
C THR A 272 8.21 13.80 17.96
N ALA A 273 7.52 13.40 16.90
CA ALA A 273 7.97 12.30 16.05
C ALA A 273 9.34 12.58 15.40
N ALA A 274 9.56 13.80 14.89
CA ALA A 274 10.85 14.22 14.36
C ALA A 274 11.97 14.17 15.42
N SER A 275 11.68 14.51 16.68
CA SER A 275 12.65 14.41 17.77
C SER A 275 13.09 12.97 18.07
N LYS A 276 12.22 11.98 17.80
CA LYS A 276 12.54 10.54 17.96
C LYS A 276 13.44 10.00 16.85
N ILE A 277 13.42 10.63 15.67
CA ILE A 277 14.36 10.34 14.58
C ILE A 277 15.76 10.85 14.95
N GLY A 278 15.80 12.00 15.63
CA GLY A 278 17.03 12.67 16.07
C GLY A 278 17.54 13.71 15.07
N GLY A 279 18.61 14.39 15.44
CA GLY A 279 19.20 15.46 14.64
C GLY A 279 18.45 16.78 14.70
N ASP A 280 18.75 17.68 13.76
CA ASP A 280 18.19 19.02 13.75
C ASP A 280 16.78 19.06 13.14
N ILE A 281 15.85 19.75 13.80
CA ILE A 281 14.47 19.94 13.33
C ILE A 281 14.31 21.36 12.77
N THR A 282 13.96 21.44 11.50
CA THR A 282 13.53 22.66 10.82
C THR A 282 12.02 22.59 10.58
N VAL A 283 11.27 23.64 10.93
CA VAL A 283 9.83 23.72 10.67
C VAL A 283 9.54 24.64 9.49
N LEU A 284 8.74 24.20 8.53
CA LEU A 284 8.22 25.04 7.45
C LEU A 284 6.84 25.57 7.85
N VAL A 285 6.69 26.90 7.91
CA VAL A 285 5.41 27.59 8.06
C VAL A 285 5.12 28.34 6.76
N SER A 286 3.97 28.05 6.12
CA SER A 286 3.60 28.60 4.82
C SER A 286 2.18 29.14 4.82
N GLY A 287 1.97 30.29 4.19
CA GLY A 287 0.68 30.98 4.10
C GLY A 287 0.87 32.48 4.24
N SER A 288 -0.16 33.27 3.95
CA SER A 288 -0.11 34.72 4.07
C SER A 288 -0.28 35.21 5.52
N ASN A 289 0.48 36.24 5.90
CA ASN A 289 0.41 36.87 7.22
C ASN A 289 0.69 35.92 8.40
N THR A 290 1.53 34.90 8.19
CA THR A 290 1.80 33.82 9.15
C THR A 290 2.99 34.10 10.08
N ALA A 291 3.47 35.34 10.17
CA ALA A 291 4.66 35.71 10.94
C ALA A 291 4.55 35.38 12.44
N ASN A 292 3.36 35.51 13.03
CA ASN A 292 3.13 35.14 14.44
C ASN A 292 3.23 33.62 14.66
N ILE A 293 2.71 32.83 13.72
CA ILE A 293 2.77 31.37 13.73
C ILE A 293 4.21 30.89 13.53
N ALA A 294 5.00 31.57 12.68
CA ALA A 294 6.43 31.30 12.54
C ALA A 294 7.21 31.54 13.85
N LYS A 295 6.85 32.58 14.61
CA LYS A 295 7.42 32.83 15.95
C LYS A 295 6.99 31.77 16.96
N GLU A 296 5.72 31.35 16.92
CA GLU A 296 5.23 30.26 17.75
C GLU A 296 6.01 28.97 17.45
N ALA A 297 6.16 28.61 16.18
CA ALA A 297 6.95 27.44 15.74
C ALA A 297 8.39 27.48 16.25
N ALA A 298 9.02 28.66 16.28
CA ALA A 298 10.36 28.84 16.82
C ALA A 298 10.44 28.63 18.34
N ALA A 299 9.35 28.90 19.07
CA ALA A 299 9.28 28.72 20.52
C ALA A 299 9.01 27.27 20.93
N VAL A 300 8.58 26.39 20.01
CA VAL A 300 8.31 24.98 20.28
C VAL A 300 9.60 24.25 20.65
N GLN A 301 9.56 23.49 21.74
CA GLN A 301 10.70 22.71 22.22
C GLN A 301 11.20 21.73 21.13
N GLY A 302 12.51 21.74 20.91
CA GLY A 302 13.19 20.87 19.93
C GLY A 302 13.33 21.48 18.53
N VAL A 303 12.64 22.59 18.22
CA VAL A 303 12.79 23.29 16.94
C VAL A 303 14.07 24.12 16.92
N LYS A 304 14.93 23.89 15.92
CA LYS A 304 16.19 24.62 15.73
C LYS A 304 16.04 25.81 14.79
N SER A 305 15.23 25.67 13.76
CA SER A 305 15.00 26.73 12.78
C SER A 305 13.59 26.65 12.20
N VAL A 306 13.13 27.79 11.69
CA VAL A 306 11.85 27.93 11.01
C VAL A 306 12.10 28.56 9.64
N LEU A 307 11.57 27.92 8.60
CA LEU A 307 11.45 28.47 7.26
C LEU A 307 10.07 29.08 7.13
N HIS A 308 10.00 30.39 6.90
CA HIS A 308 8.76 31.14 6.76
C HIS A 308 8.52 31.48 5.29
N ALA A 309 7.49 30.89 4.70
CA ALA A 309 7.04 31.14 3.33
C ALA A 309 5.77 32.00 3.34
N ASP A 310 5.96 33.32 3.43
CA ASP A 310 4.87 34.30 3.49
C ASP A 310 4.41 34.73 2.09
N ALA A 311 3.36 34.09 1.56
CA ALA A 311 2.77 34.46 0.29
C ALA A 311 1.34 33.91 0.15
N ALA A 312 0.46 34.67 -0.50
CA ALA A 312 -0.94 34.30 -0.73
C ALA A 312 -1.12 33.00 -1.54
N GLN A 313 -0.14 32.62 -2.36
CA GLN A 313 -0.18 31.36 -3.12
C GLN A 313 -0.14 30.11 -2.22
N PHE A 314 0.29 30.25 -0.96
CA PHE A 314 0.34 29.15 0.01
C PHE A 314 -0.91 29.10 0.90
N ASP A 315 -1.85 30.01 0.73
CA ASP A 315 -3.13 29.97 1.43
C ASP A 315 -3.93 28.71 1.03
N HIS A 316 -4.73 28.20 1.97
CA HIS A 316 -5.55 26.98 1.80
C HIS A 316 -4.76 25.72 1.44
N ALA A 317 -3.43 25.75 1.54
CA ALA A 317 -2.53 24.60 1.34
C ALA A 317 -2.76 23.84 0.02
N ILE A 318 -2.92 24.58 -1.10
CA ILE A 318 -3.08 24.00 -2.44
C ILE A 318 -1.90 23.07 -2.75
N ALA A 319 -2.18 21.80 -3.09
CA ALA A 319 -1.16 20.77 -3.21
C ALA A 319 -0.09 21.06 -4.27
N GLU A 320 -0.47 21.65 -5.41
CA GLU A 320 0.48 22.08 -6.44
C GLU A 320 1.55 23.03 -5.87
N GLU A 321 1.10 24.06 -5.15
CA GLU A 321 1.95 25.13 -4.64
C GLU A 321 2.79 24.65 -3.44
N LEU A 322 2.17 23.93 -2.51
CA LEU A 322 2.84 23.41 -1.32
C LEU A 322 3.87 22.32 -1.68
N SER A 323 3.55 21.42 -2.62
CA SER A 323 4.51 20.41 -3.08
C SER A 323 5.71 21.03 -3.81
N SER A 324 5.48 22.07 -4.64
CA SER A 324 6.54 22.83 -5.31
C SER A 324 7.52 23.46 -4.31
N LEU A 325 6.97 24.06 -3.24
CA LEU A 325 7.76 24.64 -2.14
C LEU A 325 8.60 23.58 -1.41
N VAL A 326 7.99 22.48 -0.99
CA VAL A 326 8.69 21.41 -0.25
C VAL A 326 9.81 20.79 -1.09
N VAL A 327 9.56 20.52 -2.38
CA VAL A 327 10.59 19.99 -3.30
C VAL A 327 11.73 21.00 -3.51
N THR A 328 11.40 22.30 -3.62
CA THR A 328 12.40 23.36 -3.76
C THR A 328 13.30 23.45 -2.53
N ILE A 329 12.71 23.42 -1.33
CA ILE A 329 13.44 23.40 -0.06
C ILE A 329 14.34 22.16 0.03
N GLN A 330 13.81 20.99 -0.34
CA GLN A 330 14.55 19.74 -0.28
C GLN A 330 15.79 19.75 -1.18
N LYS A 331 15.66 20.23 -2.42
CA LYS A 331 16.78 20.34 -3.37
C LYS A 331 17.88 21.30 -2.90
N GLY A 332 17.53 22.32 -2.10
CA GLY A 332 18.49 23.28 -1.55
C GLY A 332 19.17 22.82 -0.25
N SER A 333 18.45 22.08 0.61
CA SER A 333 18.88 21.79 1.98
C SER A 333 19.26 20.33 2.25
N ASN A 334 18.81 19.41 1.37
CA ASN A 334 19.07 17.97 1.44
C ASN A 334 18.66 17.33 2.79
N PHE A 335 17.44 17.59 3.27
CA PHE A 335 16.96 16.95 4.50
C PHE A 335 16.93 15.43 4.35
N SER A 336 17.28 14.71 5.41
CA SER A 336 17.17 13.25 5.47
C SER A 336 15.73 12.79 5.66
N HIS A 337 14.91 13.62 6.30
CA HIS A 337 13.52 13.33 6.65
C HIS A 337 12.63 14.52 6.34
N ILE A 338 11.45 14.25 5.79
CA ILE A 338 10.38 15.24 5.62
C ILE A 338 9.13 14.69 6.30
N VAL A 339 8.62 15.40 7.29
CA VAL A 339 7.57 14.93 8.20
C VAL A 339 6.38 15.89 8.20
N ALA A 340 5.16 15.37 8.21
CA ALA A 340 3.95 16.17 8.42
C ALA A 340 2.94 15.41 9.29
N PRO A 341 2.01 16.09 9.99
CA PRO A 341 0.87 15.39 10.61
C PRO A 341 0.05 14.65 9.55
N SER A 342 -0.49 13.48 9.87
CA SER A 342 -1.37 12.74 8.97
C SER A 342 -2.78 13.34 8.96
N SER A 343 -3.01 14.30 8.07
CA SER A 343 -4.24 15.06 7.91
C SER A 343 -4.78 14.91 6.48
N ASN A 344 -5.90 15.57 6.17
CA ASN A 344 -6.37 15.66 4.78
C ASN A 344 -5.42 16.49 3.90
N ILE A 345 -4.78 17.52 4.47
CA ILE A 345 -3.83 18.39 3.75
C ILE A 345 -2.60 17.57 3.37
N SER A 346 -1.93 16.95 4.33
CA SER A 346 -0.72 16.18 4.04
C SER A 346 -0.98 14.98 3.14
N LYS A 347 -2.08 14.24 3.34
CA LYS A 347 -2.48 13.14 2.45
C LYS A 347 -2.74 13.60 1.02
N ASN A 348 -3.04 14.88 0.79
CA ASN A 348 -3.25 15.45 -0.52
C ASN A 348 -1.92 15.80 -1.23
N PHE A 349 -0.97 16.47 -0.57
CA PHE A 349 0.26 16.93 -1.22
C PHE A 349 1.48 15.99 -1.06
N PHE A 350 1.58 15.19 0.01
CA PHE A 350 2.76 14.33 0.24
C PHE A 350 3.02 13.32 -0.89
N PRO A 351 2.02 12.61 -1.45
CA PRO A 351 2.27 11.70 -2.56
C PRO A 351 2.89 12.38 -3.77
N ARG A 352 2.57 13.67 -4.00
CA ARG A 352 3.15 14.48 -5.07
C ARG A 352 4.62 14.81 -4.81
N VAL A 353 4.98 15.11 -3.57
CA VAL A 353 6.38 15.29 -3.15
C VAL A 353 7.17 14.00 -3.32
N GLY A 354 6.62 12.86 -2.89
CA GLY A 354 7.25 11.55 -3.03
C GLY A 354 7.52 11.21 -4.50
N ALA A 355 6.53 11.40 -5.38
CA ALA A 355 6.70 11.19 -6.82
C ALA A 355 7.74 12.13 -7.45
N ALA A 356 7.80 13.40 -7.03
CA ALA A 356 8.77 14.37 -7.56
C ALA A 356 10.22 14.11 -7.10
N LEU A 357 10.39 13.45 -5.95
CA LEU A 357 11.69 13.08 -5.39
C LEU A 357 12.09 11.62 -5.66
N ASP A 358 11.19 10.84 -6.28
CA ASP A 358 11.34 9.40 -6.52
C ASP A 358 11.57 8.59 -5.23
N VAL A 359 10.73 8.84 -4.21
CA VAL A 359 10.78 8.14 -2.90
C VAL A 359 9.40 7.70 -2.43
N ALA A 360 9.35 6.62 -1.66
CA ALA A 360 8.09 6.06 -1.15
C ALA A 360 7.66 6.72 0.18
N PRO A 361 6.44 7.31 0.27
CA PRO A 361 5.96 7.88 1.52
C PRO A 361 5.49 6.81 2.52
N PHE A 362 5.83 7.01 3.78
CA PHE A 362 5.28 6.28 4.93
C PHE A 362 4.07 7.03 5.45
N THR A 363 2.88 6.44 5.29
CA THR A 363 1.65 7.11 5.72
C THR A 363 1.18 6.62 7.08
N ASP A 364 0.73 7.58 7.90
CA ASP A 364 0.07 7.33 9.18
C ASP A 364 0.96 6.57 10.20
N VAL A 365 2.23 6.98 10.30
CA VAL A 365 3.23 6.39 11.21
C VAL A 365 2.78 6.57 12.67
N LEU A 366 2.83 5.48 13.44
CA LEU A 366 2.51 5.41 14.87
C LEU A 366 3.75 5.47 15.75
N THR A 367 4.87 4.95 15.28
CA THR A 367 6.09 4.83 16.08
C THR A 367 7.31 4.95 15.19
N VAL A 368 8.30 5.70 15.68
CA VAL A 368 9.66 5.75 15.12
C VAL A 368 10.50 4.74 15.90
N VAL A 369 10.97 3.68 15.23
CA VAL A 369 11.81 2.64 15.85
C VAL A 369 13.27 3.08 15.82
N ASP A 370 13.71 3.55 14.65
CA ASP A 370 15.02 4.14 14.41
C ASP A 370 14.94 5.13 13.22
N GLU A 371 16.09 5.66 12.79
CA GLU A 371 16.18 6.62 11.68
C GLU A 371 15.56 6.10 10.35
N ASN A 372 15.59 4.80 10.09
CA ASN A 372 15.13 4.23 8.83
C ASN A 372 13.88 3.35 8.97
N THR A 373 13.45 3.05 10.20
CA THR A 373 12.43 2.05 10.51
C THR A 373 11.25 2.65 11.28
N PHE A 374 10.05 2.43 10.75
CA PHE A 374 8.82 3.01 11.26
C PHE A 374 7.73 1.95 11.41
N GLN A 375 6.84 2.13 12.39
CA GLN A 375 5.63 1.33 12.52
C GLN A 375 4.41 2.10 12.06
N ARG A 376 3.57 1.44 11.26
CA ARG A 376 2.32 2.03 10.76
C ARG A 376 1.18 1.01 10.78
N PRO A 377 -0.07 1.46 10.95
CA PRO A 377 -1.22 0.59 10.92
C PRO A 377 -1.60 0.23 9.48
N LEU A 378 -2.03 -1.01 9.29
CA LEU A 378 -2.65 -1.53 8.08
C LEU A 378 -4.01 -2.15 8.42
N TYR A 379 -4.85 -2.34 7.41
CA TYR A 379 -6.16 -3.01 7.55
C TYR A 379 -7.02 -2.42 8.69
N ALA A 380 -7.21 -1.09 8.68
CA ALA A 380 -7.98 -0.37 9.69
C ALA A 380 -7.40 -0.51 11.12
N GLY A 381 -6.07 -0.69 11.21
CA GLY A 381 -5.34 -0.83 12.47
C GLY A 381 -5.35 -2.24 13.05
N ASN A 382 -5.83 -3.25 12.32
CA ASN A 382 -5.80 -4.65 12.76
C ASN A 382 -4.41 -5.29 12.64
N ALA A 383 -3.52 -4.69 11.85
CA ALA A 383 -2.12 -5.08 11.77
C ALA A 383 -1.23 -3.85 11.93
N ILE A 384 -0.11 -4.01 12.62
CA ILE A 384 0.96 -3.00 12.69
C ILE A 384 2.13 -3.54 11.87
N ALA A 385 2.48 -2.83 10.80
CA ALA A 385 3.63 -3.16 9.97
C ALA A 385 4.85 -2.36 10.44
N THR A 386 5.96 -3.05 10.67
CA THR A 386 7.28 -2.43 10.83
C THR A 386 7.93 -2.40 9.45
N VAL A 387 8.27 -1.21 8.95
CA VAL A 387 8.75 -1.01 7.59
C VAL A 387 10.05 -0.20 7.63
N THR A 388 11.08 -0.68 6.95
CA THR A 388 12.39 -0.02 6.83
C THR A 388 12.57 0.52 5.41
N SER A 389 13.07 1.75 5.27
CA SER A 389 13.40 2.35 3.96
C SER A 389 14.88 2.37 3.67
N SER A 390 15.25 2.07 2.42
CA SER A 390 16.57 2.37 1.87
C SER A 390 16.64 3.71 1.14
N ASP A 391 15.52 4.44 1.01
CA ASP A 391 15.48 5.72 0.29
C ASP A 391 16.40 6.75 0.97
N SER A 392 17.00 7.62 0.15
CA SER A 392 17.90 8.67 0.64
C SER A 392 17.18 9.75 1.47
N VAL A 393 15.88 9.92 1.24
CA VAL A 393 15.00 10.84 1.97
C VAL A 393 13.76 10.08 2.44
N LYS A 394 13.46 10.15 3.74
CA LYS A 394 12.29 9.50 4.33
C LYS A 394 11.16 10.49 4.40
N LEU A 395 10.10 10.21 3.66
CA LEU A 395 8.90 11.04 3.60
C LEU A 395 7.82 10.42 4.49
N LEU A 396 7.49 11.06 5.61
CA LEU A 396 6.62 10.51 6.65
C LEU A 396 5.39 11.40 6.91
N THR A 397 4.20 10.80 6.94
CA THR A 397 3.08 11.42 7.68
C THR A 397 2.88 10.67 8.99
N VAL A 398 2.74 11.39 10.09
CA VAL A 398 2.68 10.82 11.44
C VAL A 398 1.28 10.94 12.01
N ARG A 399 0.77 9.88 12.61
CA ARG A 399 -0.55 9.90 13.24
C ARG A 399 -0.52 10.85 14.44
N PRO A 400 -1.36 11.90 14.48
CA PRO A 400 -1.35 12.83 15.61
C PRO A 400 -1.57 12.15 16.97
N THR A 401 -2.41 11.12 17.04
CA THR A 401 -2.69 10.39 18.28
C THR A 401 -1.59 9.39 18.69
N GLY A 402 -0.59 9.14 17.82
CA GLY A 402 0.51 8.22 18.12
C GLY A 402 1.68 8.86 18.88
N PHE A 403 1.71 10.20 18.97
CA PHE A 403 2.81 10.93 19.59
C PHE A 403 2.27 12.03 20.51
N GLU A 404 2.91 12.22 21.66
CA GLU A 404 2.62 13.35 22.54
C GLU A 404 2.90 14.68 21.85
N LYS A 405 2.12 15.72 22.16
CA LYS A 405 2.32 17.06 21.60
C LYS A 405 3.58 17.69 22.19
N ALA A 406 4.46 18.23 21.35
CA ALA A 406 5.60 19.01 21.80
C ALA A 406 5.17 20.24 22.61
N ALA A 407 5.95 20.62 23.61
CA ALA A 407 5.70 21.82 24.39
C ALA A 407 5.85 23.06 23.51
N VAL A 408 4.86 23.94 23.52
CA VAL A 408 4.82 25.18 22.72
C VAL A 408 5.82 26.25 23.18
N THR A 409 6.52 25.99 24.29
CA THR A 409 7.56 26.86 24.86
C THR A 409 8.81 26.05 25.19
N GLY A 410 9.96 26.71 25.24
CA GLY A 410 11.24 26.08 25.60
C GLY A 410 12.16 25.81 24.40
N GLY A 411 11.70 26.13 23.18
CA GLY A 411 12.52 26.25 21.98
C GLY A 411 13.08 27.66 21.80
N SER A 412 14.12 27.75 20.96
CA SER A 412 14.77 29.02 20.60
C SER A 412 15.15 29.00 19.11
N GLY A 413 14.24 28.51 18.27
CA GLY A 413 14.46 28.34 16.85
C GLY A 413 14.70 29.67 16.13
N VAL A 414 15.53 29.67 15.10
CA VAL A 414 15.78 30.87 14.28
C VAL A 414 14.81 30.91 13.10
N VAL A 415 14.01 31.98 13.00
CA VAL A 415 13.12 32.21 11.86
C VAL A 415 13.91 32.82 10.70
N SER A 416 13.76 32.24 9.51
CA SER A 416 14.36 32.71 8.26
C SER A 416 13.38 32.57 7.10
N ALA A 417 13.54 33.37 6.05
CA ALA A 417 12.68 33.28 4.87
C ALA A 417 12.90 31.95 4.14
N ALA A 418 11.80 31.30 3.74
CA ALA A 418 11.85 30.15 2.85
C ALA A 418 12.31 30.56 1.44
N PRO A 419 12.95 29.66 0.66
CA PRO A 419 13.27 29.95 -0.73
C PRO A 419 12.01 30.19 -1.56
N ALA A 420 12.12 31.05 -2.57
CA ALA A 420 11.05 31.23 -3.55
C ALA A 420 10.82 29.94 -4.34
N ALA A 421 9.55 29.53 -4.45
CA ALA A 421 9.15 28.35 -5.21
C ALA A 421 8.37 28.75 -6.47
N PRO A 422 8.56 28.05 -7.60
CA PRO A 422 7.77 28.30 -8.80
C PRO A 422 6.28 28.06 -8.52
N ALA A 423 5.45 29.04 -8.88
CA ALA A 423 4.00 28.90 -8.79
C ALA A 423 3.49 28.01 -9.92
N ALA A 424 2.64 27.03 -9.60
CA ALA A 424 2.06 26.14 -10.60
C ALA A 424 0.87 26.79 -11.32
N ASN A 425 0.03 27.52 -10.57
CA ASN A 425 -1.16 28.22 -11.08
C ASN A 425 -2.13 27.33 -11.91
N LEU A 426 -2.18 26.03 -11.61
CA LEU A 426 -3.06 25.08 -12.29
C LEU A 426 -4.43 24.96 -11.60
N THR A 427 -4.46 25.25 -10.30
CA THR A 427 -5.62 25.14 -9.42
C THR A 427 -5.73 26.44 -8.62
N ARG A 428 -6.97 26.82 -8.26
CA ARG A 428 -7.23 27.97 -7.41
C ARG A 428 -8.34 27.66 -6.42
N PHE A 429 -8.19 28.17 -5.21
CA PHE A 429 -9.26 28.17 -4.23
C PHE A 429 -10.39 29.12 -4.68
N VAL A 430 -11.65 28.70 -4.49
CA VAL A 430 -12.84 29.49 -4.86
C VAL A 430 -13.65 29.86 -3.63
N SER A 431 -14.01 28.86 -2.83
CA SER A 431 -14.80 29.03 -1.61
C SER A 431 -14.66 27.81 -0.70
N GLU A 432 -14.93 28.01 0.58
CA GLU A 432 -15.05 26.98 1.62
C GLU A 432 -16.29 27.30 2.45
N GLU A 433 -17.07 26.28 2.78
CA GLU A 433 -18.19 26.38 3.71
C GLU A 433 -17.81 25.61 4.97
N THR A 434 -17.44 26.33 6.02
CA THR A 434 -17.11 25.73 7.32
C THR A 434 -18.28 25.88 8.27
N SER A 435 -18.70 24.80 8.93
CA SER A 435 -19.70 24.89 9.99
C SER A 435 -19.08 25.52 11.24
N SER A 436 -19.52 26.72 11.61
CA SER A 436 -19.06 27.35 12.86
C SER A 436 -19.70 26.63 14.04
N SER A 437 -18.89 25.99 14.87
CA SER A 437 -19.31 25.33 16.10
C SER A 437 -18.56 25.94 17.28
N GLU A 438 -19.27 26.28 18.35
CA GLU A 438 -18.65 26.69 19.62
C GLU A 438 -17.96 25.51 20.34
N ARG A 439 -18.22 24.27 19.88
CA ARG A 439 -17.61 23.06 20.45
C ARG A 439 -16.17 22.87 19.98
N PRO A 440 -15.32 22.23 20.82
CA PRO A 440 -13.97 21.86 20.42
C PRO A 440 -13.96 21.00 19.15
N ASP A 441 -12.89 21.11 18.35
CA ASP A 441 -12.64 20.18 17.25
C ASP A 441 -12.58 18.74 17.78
N LEU A 442 -13.29 17.84 17.11
CA LEU A 442 -13.35 16.41 17.39
C LEU A 442 -11.97 15.75 17.57
N THR A 443 -10.96 16.19 16.80
CA THR A 443 -9.58 15.67 16.85
C THR A 443 -8.78 16.18 18.05
N ALA A 444 -9.19 17.30 18.64
CA ALA A 444 -8.54 17.92 19.80
C ALA A 444 -9.32 17.73 21.11
N ALA A 445 -10.58 17.26 21.03
CA ALA A 445 -11.47 17.14 22.17
C ALA A 445 -11.00 16.09 23.18
N ARG A 446 -11.03 16.47 24.45
CA ARG A 446 -10.72 15.58 25.58
C ARG A 446 -11.81 14.52 25.81
N VAL A 447 -13.05 14.90 25.56
CA VAL A 447 -14.24 14.04 25.66
C VAL A 447 -14.97 14.07 24.32
N VAL A 448 -15.37 12.90 23.82
CA VAL A 448 -16.18 12.77 22.61
C VAL A 448 -17.44 11.99 22.93
N VAL A 449 -18.61 12.59 22.69
CA VAL A 449 -19.91 11.93 22.78
C VAL A 449 -20.38 11.63 21.36
N SER A 450 -20.41 10.36 20.98
CA SER A 450 -20.67 9.94 19.60
C SER A 450 -22.00 9.23 19.42
N GLY A 451 -22.77 9.67 18.42
CA GLY A 451 -24.07 9.11 18.06
C GLY A 451 -24.04 8.14 16.87
N GLY A 452 -24.84 7.08 16.97
CA GLY A 452 -25.05 6.14 15.88
C GLY A 452 -26.45 6.18 15.27
N ARG A 453 -26.73 5.21 14.40
CA ARG A 453 -28.07 5.00 13.81
C ARG A 453 -29.15 4.78 14.87
N GLY A 454 -28.78 4.32 16.06
CA GLY A 454 -29.69 4.12 17.19
C GLY A 454 -30.48 5.37 17.58
N LEU A 455 -29.98 6.57 17.27
CA LEU A 455 -30.67 7.85 17.56
C LEU A 455 -31.90 8.10 16.69
N LYS A 456 -32.10 7.36 15.60
CA LYS A 456 -33.26 7.40 14.68
C LYS A 456 -33.51 8.71 13.92
N SER A 457 -33.12 9.88 14.42
CA SER A 457 -33.28 11.18 13.75
C SER A 457 -32.17 12.17 14.15
N GLY A 458 -32.01 13.24 13.36
CA GLY A 458 -31.09 14.35 13.68
C GLY A 458 -31.53 15.17 14.90
N GLU A 459 -32.84 15.32 15.13
CA GLU A 459 -33.37 16.05 16.31
C GLU A 459 -32.90 15.40 17.63
N ASN A 460 -32.82 14.07 17.66
CA ASN A 460 -32.38 13.34 18.85
C ASN A 460 -30.87 13.51 19.15
N PHE A 461 -30.07 14.07 18.23
CA PHE A 461 -28.68 14.45 18.55
C PHE A 461 -28.61 15.57 19.58
N ALA A 462 -29.70 16.32 19.81
CA ALA A 462 -29.78 17.29 20.90
C ALA A 462 -29.51 16.67 22.29
N LEU A 463 -29.83 15.38 22.47
CA LEU A 463 -29.51 14.65 23.70
C LEU A 463 -27.99 14.49 23.90
N LEU A 464 -27.26 14.23 22.81
CA LEU A 464 -25.80 14.12 22.84
C LEU A 464 -25.14 15.48 23.03
N ASN A 465 -25.69 16.52 22.39
CA ASN A 465 -25.25 17.90 22.56
C ASN A 465 -25.29 18.30 24.05
N THR A 466 -26.42 18.05 24.72
CA THR A 466 -26.60 18.39 26.15
C THR A 466 -25.56 17.70 27.03
N LEU A 467 -25.30 16.41 26.80
CA LEU A 467 -24.29 15.66 27.54
C LEU A 467 -22.87 16.15 27.23
N ALA A 468 -22.57 16.42 25.95
CA ALA A 468 -21.28 16.95 25.53
C ALA A 468 -21.00 18.33 26.15
N ASP A 469 -22.01 19.19 26.24
CA ASP A 469 -21.87 20.54 26.81
C ASP A 469 -21.51 20.47 28.31
N LYS A 470 -22.17 19.58 29.08
CA LYS A 470 -21.81 19.33 30.48
C LYS A 470 -20.39 18.82 30.66
N LEU A 471 -19.93 17.95 29.74
CA LEU A 471 -18.60 17.37 29.76
C LEU A 471 -17.53 18.25 29.10
N LYS A 472 -17.92 19.40 28.54
CA LYS A 472 -17.07 20.27 27.70
C LYS A 472 -16.38 19.50 26.58
N GLY A 473 -17.13 18.58 25.97
CA GLY A 473 -16.68 17.66 24.93
C GLY A 473 -17.15 18.05 23.53
N ALA A 474 -16.69 17.29 22.55
CA ALA A 474 -17.17 17.36 21.17
C ALA A 474 -18.23 16.28 20.89
N VAL A 475 -19.04 16.51 19.86
CA VAL A 475 -20.03 15.54 19.38
C VAL A 475 -19.51 14.85 18.13
N GLY A 476 -19.52 13.53 18.14
CA GLY A 476 -19.13 12.69 17.01
C GLY A 476 -20.30 11.89 16.44
N ALA A 477 -20.07 11.23 15.31
CA ALA A 477 -21.06 10.37 14.71
C ALA A 477 -20.45 9.18 13.97
N SER A 478 -21.21 8.09 13.90
CA SER A 478 -20.91 7.00 12.96
C SER A 478 -21.29 7.37 11.54
N ARG A 479 -20.66 6.73 10.54
CA ARG A 479 -21.05 6.85 9.13
C ARG A 479 -22.55 6.61 8.91
N ALA A 480 -23.14 5.66 9.63
CA ALA A 480 -24.56 5.35 9.50
C ALA A 480 -25.50 6.51 9.88
N ALA A 481 -25.07 7.41 10.78
CA ALA A 481 -25.82 8.61 11.13
C ALA A 481 -25.66 9.71 10.07
N VAL A 482 -24.46 9.83 9.49
CA VAL A 482 -24.18 10.75 8.37
C VAL A 482 -24.95 10.34 7.13
N ASP A 483 -24.88 9.06 6.74
CA ASP A 483 -25.61 8.51 5.58
C ASP A 483 -27.13 8.66 5.73
N ALA A 484 -27.64 8.72 6.97
CA ALA A 484 -29.06 8.94 7.28
C ALA A 484 -29.45 10.44 7.37
N GLY A 485 -28.50 11.36 7.14
CA GLY A 485 -28.73 12.80 7.19
C GLY A 485 -28.93 13.36 8.60
N PHE A 486 -28.51 12.66 9.65
CA PHE A 486 -28.69 13.14 11.03
C PHE A 486 -27.70 14.25 11.39
N VAL A 487 -26.50 14.19 10.82
CA VAL A 487 -25.38 15.11 11.06
C VAL A 487 -24.50 15.25 9.81
N PRO A 488 -23.73 16.35 9.67
CA PRO A 488 -22.78 16.50 8.57
C PRO A 488 -21.60 15.53 8.65
N ASN A 489 -20.93 15.32 7.51
CA ASN A 489 -19.79 14.41 7.39
C ASN A 489 -18.59 14.80 8.27
N GLU A 490 -18.45 16.09 8.63
CA GLU A 490 -17.37 16.59 9.49
C GLU A 490 -17.35 15.97 10.89
N LEU A 491 -18.50 15.46 11.36
CA LEU A 491 -18.62 14.78 12.65
C LEU A 491 -18.35 13.27 12.54
N GLN A 492 -18.10 12.75 11.34
CA GLN A 492 -17.89 11.32 11.14
C GLN A 492 -16.58 10.84 11.78
N ILE A 493 -16.68 9.78 12.58
CA ILE A 493 -15.55 9.07 13.18
C ILE A 493 -15.39 7.71 12.51
N GLY A 494 -14.15 7.34 12.23
CA GLY A 494 -13.81 6.04 11.65
C GLY A 494 -12.77 6.12 10.53
N GLN A 495 -12.56 4.99 9.85
CA GLN A 495 -11.56 4.82 8.78
C GLN A 495 -11.67 5.87 7.67
N THR A 496 -12.89 6.26 7.30
CA THR A 496 -13.17 7.26 6.25
C THR A 496 -13.60 8.61 6.82
N GLY A 497 -13.45 8.81 8.12
CA GLY A 497 -13.75 10.07 8.82
C GLY A 497 -12.54 10.51 9.63
N LYS A 498 -12.78 11.15 10.76
CA LYS A 498 -11.74 11.56 11.72
C LYS A 498 -11.32 10.37 12.57
N VAL A 499 -10.01 10.31 12.87
CA VAL A 499 -9.43 9.44 13.88
C VAL A 499 -9.22 10.26 15.14
N VAL A 500 -9.73 9.78 16.27
CA VAL A 500 -9.69 10.46 17.56
C VAL A 500 -9.17 9.51 18.64
N ALA A 501 -8.52 10.08 19.65
CA ALA A 501 -8.07 9.36 20.84
C ALA A 501 -8.32 10.20 22.11
N PRO A 502 -9.58 10.52 22.44
CA PRO A 502 -9.94 11.27 23.64
C PRO A 502 -9.60 10.53 24.93
N GLU A 503 -9.64 11.24 26.05
CA GLU A 503 -9.62 10.63 27.38
C GLU A 503 -10.88 9.80 27.63
N LEU A 504 -12.03 10.31 27.16
CA LEU A 504 -13.32 9.65 27.30
C LEU A 504 -14.07 9.65 25.97
N TYR A 505 -14.45 8.46 25.50
CA TYR A 505 -15.31 8.26 24.35
C TYR A 505 -16.62 7.61 24.78
N ILE A 506 -17.76 8.28 24.54
CA ILE A 506 -19.09 7.74 24.84
C ILE A 506 -19.78 7.37 23.53
N ALA A 507 -19.88 6.07 23.24
CA ALA A 507 -20.53 5.52 22.06
C ALA A 507 -22.01 5.22 22.33
N VAL A 508 -22.92 5.98 21.69
CA VAL A 508 -24.36 5.90 21.96
C VAL A 508 -25.12 5.41 20.73
N GLY A 509 -25.73 4.24 20.84
CA GLY A 509 -26.46 3.62 19.72
C GLY A 509 -25.58 3.28 18.52
N ILE A 510 -24.29 3.00 18.77
CA ILE A 510 -23.28 2.60 17.78
C ILE A 510 -23.01 1.11 17.93
N SER A 511 -23.07 0.36 16.84
CA SER A 511 -22.86 -1.10 16.87
C SER A 511 -21.40 -1.51 17.05
N GLY A 512 -20.44 -0.65 16.69
CA GLY A 512 -19.00 -0.98 16.76
C GLY A 512 -18.48 -1.70 15.52
N ALA A 513 -18.96 -1.34 14.32
CA ALA A 513 -18.37 -1.83 13.08
C ALA A 513 -16.86 -1.51 13.01
N ILE A 514 -16.06 -2.41 12.42
CA ILE A 514 -14.59 -2.29 12.34
C ILE A 514 -14.14 -0.92 11.81
N GLN A 515 -14.87 -0.38 10.83
CA GLN A 515 -14.57 0.93 10.23
C GLN A 515 -14.77 2.07 11.23
N HIS A 516 -15.74 1.98 12.14
CA HIS A 516 -15.93 2.97 13.20
C HIS A 516 -14.84 2.84 14.26
N LEU A 517 -14.57 1.61 14.72
CA LEU A 517 -13.55 1.32 15.73
C LEU A 517 -12.17 1.80 15.31
N ALA A 518 -11.83 1.70 14.02
CA ALA A 518 -10.56 2.18 13.47
C ALA A 518 -10.28 3.68 13.74
N GLY A 519 -11.32 4.47 14.02
CA GLY A 519 -11.20 5.89 14.33
C GLY A 519 -11.33 6.25 15.80
N MET A 520 -11.55 5.30 16.72
CA MET A 520 -11.76 5.62 18.15
C MET A 520 -11.29 4.58 19.15
N LYS A 521 -10.79 3.41 18.70
CA LYS A 521 -10.36 2.31 19.60
C LYS A 521 -9.17 2.69 20.49
N ASP A 522 -8.41 3.71 20.13
CA ASP A 522 -7.25 4.19 20.88
C ASP A 522 -7.66 5.25 21.94
N SER A 523 -8.95 5.43 22.21
CA SER A 523 -9.44 6.28 23.31
C SER A 523 -9.04 5.67 24.66
N LYS A 524 -8.69 6.50 25.66
CA LYS A 524 -8.24 6.00 26.96
C LYS A 524 -9.34 5.28 27.75
N THR A 525 -10.59 5.72 27.60
CA THR A 525 -11.75 5.08 28.20
C THR A 525 -12.91 5.13 27.22
N ILE A 526 -13.49 3.96 26.93
CA ILE A 526 -14.63 3.78 26.02
C ILE A 526 -15.85 3.35 26.85
N VAL A 527 -16.89 4.16 26.80
CA VAL A 527 -18.20 3.88 27.37
C VAL A 527 -19.17 3.57 26.24
N ALA A 528 -19.92 2.47 26.32
CA ALA A 528 -20.92 2.11 25.32
C ALA A 528 -22.34 2.04 25.92
N ILE A 529 -23.29 2.71 25.28
CA ILE A 529 -24.72 2.64 25.59
C ILE A 529 -25.43 2.06 24.36
N ASN A 530 -25.92 0.83 24.48
CA ASN A 530 -26.62 0.16 23.38
C ASN A 530 -27.67 -0.82 23.91
N LYS A 531 -28.84 -0.87 23.27
CA LYS A 531 -29.91 -1.81 23.64
C LYS A 531 -29.60 -3.26 23.29
N ASP A 532 -28.70 -3.49 22.33
CA ASP A 532 -28.31 -4.82 21.87
C ASP A 532 -27.08 -5.30 22.64
N ALA A 533 -27.27 -6.24 23.57
CA ALA A 533 -26.21 -6.79 24.41
C ALA A 533 -25.07 -7.45 23.61
N GLU A 534 -25.34 -7.90 22.39
CA GLU A 534 -24.37 -8.57 21.52
C GLU A 534 -23.66 -7.60 20.57
N ALA A 535 -23.88 -6.29 20.71
CA ALA A 535 -23.26 -5.28 19.86
C ALA A 535 -21.72 -5.35 19.95
N PRO A 536 -20.99 -5.44 18.81
CA PRO A 536 -19.53 -5.52 18.79
C PRO A 536 -18.79 -4.41 19.55
N ILE A 537 -19.40 -3.24 19.74
CA ILE A 537 -18.83 -2.13 20.53
C ILE A 537 -18.48 -2.56 21.96
N PHE A 538 -19.23 -3.49 22.55
CA PHE A 538 -18.96 -3.96 23.92
C PHE A 538 -17.66 -4.76 24.03
N GLN A 539 -17.11 -5.26 22.92
CA GLN A 539 -15.84 -5.98 22.92
C GLN A 539 -14.63 -5.06 23.14
N VAL A 540 -14.82 -3.74 22.97
CA VAL A 540 -13.77 -2.73 23.14
C VAL A 540 -14.14 -1.67 24.18
N ALA A 541 -15.32 -1.77 24.79
CA ALA A 541 -15.77 -0.82 25.80
C ALA A 541 -15.24 -1.20 27.18
N ASP A 542 -14.66 -0.23 27.90
CA ASP A 542 -14.28 -0.38 29.30
C ASP A 542 -15.51 -0.43 30.20
N TYR A 543 -16.55 0.33 29.84
CA TYR A 543 -17.84 0.33 30.53
C TYR A 543 -18.99 0.19 29.53
N GLY A 544 -19.87 -0.80 29.76
CA GLY A 544 -21.03 -1.04 28.91
C GLY A 544 -22.34 -0.94 29.68
N LEU A 545 -23.32 -0.25 29.12
CA LEU A 545 -24.70 -0.23 29.60
C LEU A 545 -25.64 -0.76 28.53
N VAL A 546 -26.27 -1.89 28.82
CA VAL A 546 -27.32 -2.48 27.97
C VAL A 546 -28.67 -1.90 28.36
N GLU A 547 -29.07 -0.82 27.70
CA GLU A 547 -30.32 -0.10 27.99
C GLU A 547 -30.77 0.72 26.77
N ASP A 548 -32.03 1.16 26.76
CA ASP A 548 -32.50 2.16 25.80
C ASP A 548 -31.78 3.50 26.01
N LEU A 549 -31.10 3.98 24.96
CA LEU A 549 -30.40 5.27 24.98
C LEU A 549 -31.32 6.46 25.29
N PHE A 550 -32.61 6.39 24.94
CA PHE A 550 -33.57 7.48 25.21
C PHE A 550 -33.91 7.61 26.70
N LYS A 551 -33.66 6.58 27.49
CA LYS A 551 -33.77 6.58 28.95
C LYS A 551 -32.42 6.85 29.59
N ALA A 552 -31.38 6.13 29.14
CA ALA A 552 -30.05 6.20 29.74
C ALA A 552 -29.38 7.58 29.58
N LEU A 553 -29.54 8.24 28.43
CA LEU A 553 -28.90 9.56 28.20
C LEU A 553 -29.43 10.65 29.13
N PRO A 554 -30.76 10.87 29.28
CA PRO A 554 -31.27 11.84 30.25
C PRO A 554 -30.83 11.54 31.68
N GLU A 555 -30.93 10.29 32.15
CA GLU A 555 -30.53 9.91 33.51
C GLU A 555 -29.04 10.14 33.77
N LEU A 556 -28.18 9.81 32.79
CA LEU A 556 -26.75 10.07 32.88
C LEU A 556 -26.46 11.56 32.90
N THR A 557 -27.15 12.32 32.06
CA THR A 557 -27.00 13.78 31.97
C THR A 557 -27.46 14.47 33.24
N GLU A 558 -28.48 13.97 33.94
CA GLU A 558 -28.95 14.54 35.22
C GLU A 558 -27.93 14.34 36.35
N LYS A 559 -27.21 13.21 36.36
CA LYS A 559 -26.24 12.86 37.41
C LYS A 559 -24.88 13.55 37.27
N ILE A 560 -24.56 14.08 36.09
CA ILE A 560 -23.34 14.84 35.77
C ILE A 560 -23.66 16.33 35.88
#